data_AF-A0A257AKP9-F1
#
_entry.id   AF-A0A257AKP9-F1
#
_cell.length_a   1.000
_cell.length_b   1.000
_cell.length_c   1.000
_cell.angle_alpha   90.00
_cell.angle_beta   90.00
_cell.angle_gamma   90.00
#
_symmetry.space_group_name_H-M   'P 1'
#
loop_
_entity.id
_entity.type
_entity.pdbx_description
1 polymer ?
#
loop_
_entity_poly.entity_id
_entity_poly.type
_entity_poly.pdbx_seq_one_letter_code
_entity_poly.pdbx_strand_id
1 'polypeptide(L)' 'MLVLDETVTVEIVIWDGEEEIAYKRTEYTLKPGDTYIFNLNIEIPLTKRSEIEVKIGILTLNNMFGLEISSRRRI' A
#
# COMPACT_ATOMS: atom_id res chain seq x y z
N MET A 1 1.52 20.37 24.92
CA MET A 1 1.09 19.04 24.49
C MET A 1 2.16 18.53 23.53
N LEU A 2 2.88 17.45 23.86
CA LEU A 2 3.84 16.85 22.94
C LEU A 2 3.03 16.09 21.88
N VAL A 3 2.99 16.64 20.68
CA VAL A 3 2.44 15.95 19.52
C VAL A 3 3.51 14.96 19.08
N LEU A 4 3.28 13.68 19.32
CA LEU A 4 4.21 12.61 18.90
C LEU A 4 4.06 12.41 17.39
N ASP A 5 5.18 12.13 16.72
CA ASP A 5 5.15 11.77 15.31
C ASP A 5 4.26 10.54 15.09
N GLU A 6 3.53 10.54 13.98
CA GLU A 6 2.68 9.43 13.54
C GLU A 6 3.46 8.53 12.59
N THR A 7 3.46 7.23 12.88
CA THR A 7 3.98 6.24 11.95
C THR A 7 2.86 5.78 11.01
N VAL A 8 3.12 5.95 9.71
CA VAL A 8 2.27 5.47 8.62
C VAL A 8 2.99 4.33 7.90
N THR A 9 2.32 3.19 7.82
CA THR A 9 2.76 2.04 7.04
C THR A 9 2.00 2.01 5.72
N VAL A 10 2.72 1.92 4.60
CA VAL A 10 2.14 1.64 3.29
C VAL A 10 2.54 0.23 2.89
N GLU A 11 1.55 -0.60 2.60
CA GLU A 11 1.68 -1.97 2.15
C GLU A 11 1.14 -2.10 0.74
N ILE A 12 1.88 -2.79 -0.12
CA ILE A 12 1.48 -3.07 -1.50
C ILE A 12 1.63 -4.57 -1.70
N VAL A 13 0.55 -5.21 -2.12
CA VAL A 13 0.50 -6.64 -2.39
C VAL A 13 0.01 -6.85 -3.82
N ILE A 14 0.71 -7.68 -4.58
CA ILE A 14 0.38 -7.99 -5.98
C ILE A 14 0.10 -9.48 -6.08
N TRP A 15 -1.04 -9.81 -6.65
CA TRP A 15 -1.52 -11.17 -6.85
C TRP A 15 -1.63 -11.47 -8.34
N ASP A 16 -1.30 -12.70 -8.70
CA ASP A 16 -1.55 -13.32 -10.00
C ASP A 16 -2.51 -14.50 -9.83
N GLY A 17 -3.79 -14.23 -10.05
CA GLY A 17 -4.87 -15.11 -9.63
C GLY A 17 -4.89 -15.28 -8.10
N GLU A 18 -4.51 -16.47 -7.62
CA GLU A 18 -4.46 -16.80 -6.19
C GLU A 18 -3.05 -16.72 -5.59
N GLU A 19 -2.04 -16.42 -6.40
CA GLU A 19 -0.64 -16.45 -6.00
C GLU A 19 -0.12 -15.03 -5.72
N GLU A 20 0.43 -14.79 -4.53
CA GLU A 20 1.12 -13.53 -4.24
C GLU A 20 2.47 -13.52 -4.97
N ILE A 21 2.65 -12.57 -5.90
CA ILE A 21 3.86 -12.47 -6.74
C ILE A 21 4.79 -11.33 -6.32
N ALA A 22 4.30 -10.38 -5.53
CA ALA A 22 5.12 -9.32 -4.96
C ALA A 22 4.51 -8.70 -3.70
N TYR A 23 5.37 -8.32 -2.77
CA TYR A 23 5.02 -7.60 -1.55
C TYR A 23 6.03 -6.49 -1.28
N LYS A 24 5.53 -5.32 -0.88
CA LYS A 24 6.35 -4.18 -0.45
C LYS A 24 5.71 -3.49 0.75
N ARG A 25 6.51 -3.30 1.80
CA ARG A 25 6.15 -2.53 3.00
C ARG A 25 7.08 -1.35 3.14
N THR A 26 6.54 -0.16 3.33
CA THR A 26 7.30 1.07 3.58
C THR A 26 6.72 1.79 4.78
N GLU A 27 7.56 2.16 5.74
CA GLU A 27 7.16 2.91 6.92
C GLU A 27 7.64 4.36 6.79
N TYR A 28 6.78 5.30 7.18
CA TYR A 28 7.05 6.74 7.21
C TYR A 28 6.76 7.27 8.61
N THR A 29 7.64 8.14 9.11
CA THR A 29 7.40 8.90 10.33
C THR A 29 7.00 10.32 9.94
N LEU A 30 5.79 10.71 10.27
CA LEU A 30 5.14 11.93 9.79
C LEU A 30 4.75 12.82 10.97
N LYS A 31 4.80 14.13 10.76
CA LYS A 31 4.31 15.08 11.76
C LYS A 31 2.80 15.23 11.65
N PRO A 32 2.05 15.13 12.76
CA PRO A 32 0.61 15.34 12.74
C PRO A 32 0.23 16.76 12.31
N GLY A 33 -0.91 16.88 11.63
CA GLY A 33 -1.46 18.16 11.18
C GLY A 33 -1.03 18.59 9.78
N ASP A 34 -0.05 17.90 9.18
CA ASP A 34 0.39 18.13 7.80
C ASP A 34 -0.29 17.17 6.81
N THR A 35 -0.46 17.62 5.56
CA THR A 35 -0.93 16.78 4.45
C THR A 35 0.28 16.17 3.74
N TYR A 36 0.26 14.85 3.59
CA TYR A 36 1.32 14.11 2.89
C TYR A 36 0.80 13.45 1.61
N ILE A 37 1.65 13.40 0.59
CA ILE A 37 1.38 12.73 -0.68
C ILE A 37 2.36 11.56 -0.83
N PHE A 38 1.84 10.35 -0.98
CA PHE A 38 2.65 9.15 -1.21
C PHE A 38 2.66 8.81 -2.70
N ASN A 39 3.82 8.95 -3.34
CA ASN A 39 4.03 8.50 -4.71
C ASN A 39 4.49 7.04 -4.71
N LEU A 40 3.60 6.13 -5.08
CA LEU A 40 3.85 4.69 -5.05
C LEU A 40 4.20 4.20 -6.44
N ASN A 41 5.46 3.79 -6.62
CA ASN A 41 5.92 3.11 -7.82
C ASN A 41 5.80 1.59 -7.60
N ILE A 42 5.08 0.92 -8.50
CA ILE A 42 4.79 -0.51 -8.45
C ILE A 42 5.33 -1.15 -9.73
N GLU A 43 6.23 -2.11 -9.57
CA GLU A 43 6.72 -2.94 -10.67
C GLU A 43 5.98 -4.27 -10.62
N ILE A 44 5.25 -4.60 -11.69
CA ILE A 44 4.49 -5.83 -11.82
C ILE A 44 5.28 -6.76 -12.75
N PRO A 45 5.83 -7.89 -12.25
CA PRO A 45 6.41 -8.88 -13.14
C PRO A 45 5.29 -9.51 -13.97
N LEU A 46 5.35 -9.32 -15.29
CA LEU A 46 4.37 -9.90 -16.20
C LEU A 46 4.60 -11.41 -16.30
N THR A 47 3.75 -12.17 -15.61
CA THR A 47 3.65 -13.63 -15.73
C THR A 47 2.69 -14.00 -16.87
N LYS A 48 2.67 -15.27 -17.30
CA LYS A 48 1.81 -15.75 -18.41
C LYS A 48 0.32 -15.87 -18.08
N ARG A 49 -0.12 -15.41 -16.90
CA ARG A 49 -1.51 -15.58 -16.44
C ARG A 49 -2.34 -14.32 -16.71
N SER A 50 -3.65 -14.53 -16.72
CA SER A 50 -4.65 -13.60 -17.23
C SER A 50 -5.32 -12.74 -16.16
N GLU A 51 -4.89 -12.76 -14.89
CA GLU A 51 -5.54 -11.98 -13.82
C GLU A 51 -4.52 -11.40 -12.86
N ILE A 52 -4.34 -10.07 -12.91
CA ILE A 52 -3.49 -9.34 -11.97
C ILE A 52 -4.37 -8.53 -11.02
N GLU A 53 -4.14 -8.66 -9.73
CA GLU A 53 -4.74 -7.82 -8.69
C GLU A 53 -3.65 -7.09 -7.92
N VAL A 54 -3.80 -5.77 -7.77
CA VAL A 54 -2.93 -4.92 -6.95
C VAL A 54 -3.76 -4.40 -5.79
N LYS A 55 -3.30 -4.66 -4.56
CA LYS A 55 -3.86 -4.11 -3.32
C LYS A 55 -2.86 -3.14 -2.70
N ILE A 56 -3.32 -1.95 -2.38
CA ILE A 56 -2.54 -0.93 -1.66
C ILE A 56 -3.26 -0.64 -0.36
N GLY A 57 -2.60 -0.90 0.77
CA GLY A 57 -3.06 -0.56 2.11
C GLY A 57 -2.24 0.59 2.68
N ILE A 58 -2.91 1.61 3.23
CA ILE A 58 -2.27 2.65 4.04
C ILE A 58 -2.82 2.56 5.45
N LEU A 59 -1.94 2.31 6.42
CA LEU A 59 -2.26 2.07 7.82
C LEU A 59 -1.56 3.13 8.67
N THR A 60 -2.29 3.85 9.49
CA THR A 60 -1.68 4.72 10.51
C THR A 60 -1.78 4.03 11.86
N LEU A 61 -0.70 3.97 12.63
CA LEU A 61 -0.68 3.25 13.91
C LEU A 61 -1.57 3.90 14.98
N ASN A 62 -1.89 5.19 14.83
CA ASN A 62 -2.61 5.98 15.83
C ASN A 62 -4.06 6.32 15.41
N ASN A 63 -4.44 6.17 14.14
CA ASN A 63 -5.81 6.28 13.65
C ASN A 63 -6.13 5.05 12.80
N MET A 64 -7.14 4.26 13.19
CA MET A 64 -7.59 3.05 12.49
C MET A 64 -8.26 3.34 11.12
N PHE A 65 -7.72 4.28 10.34
CA PHE A 65 -8.17 4.56 8.99
C PHE A 65 -7.26 3.79 8.03
N GLY A 66 -7.76 2.63 7.61
CA GLY A 66 -7.17 1.85 6.53
C GLY A 66 -7.80 2.31 5.21
N LEU A 67 -7.01 2.90 4.32
CA LEU A 67 -7.44 3.03 2.91
C LEU A 67 -6.90 1.82 2.16
N GLU A 68 -7.80 0.95 1.70
CA GLU A 68 -7.47 -0.11 0.76
C GLU A 68 -7.96 0.30 -0.64
N ILE A 69 -7.05 0.36 -1.60
CA ILE A 69 -7.37 0.49 -3.02
C ILE A 69 -6.99 -0.83 -3.67
N SER A 70 -7.97 -1.52 -4.25
CA SER A 70 -7.76 -2.72 -5.05
C SER A 70 -8.11 -2.45 -6.51
N SER A 71 -7.27 -2.90 -7.42
CA SER A 71 -7.54 -2.91 -8.85
C SER A 71 -7.23 -4.27 -9.41
N ARG A 72 -8.19 -4.83 -10.16
CA ARG A 72 -8.08 -6.15 -10.78
C ARG A 72 -8.25 -6.01 -12.28
N ARG A 73 -7.29 -6.51 -13.04
CA ARG A 73 -7.33 -6.56 -14.50
C ARG A 73 -7.28 -8.01 -14.97
N ARG A 74 -8.27 -8.38 -15.79
CA ARG A 74 -8.17 -9.58 -16.62
C ARG A 74 -7.56 -9.22 -17.98
N ILE A 75 -6.52 -9.96 -18.38
CA ILE A 75 -5.80 -9.81 -19.66
C ILE A 75 -6.27 -10.90 -20.62
#